data_AF-A0A397VXR6-F1
#
_entry.id   AF-A0A397VXR6-F1
#
_cell.length_a   1.000
_cell.length_b   1.000
_cell.length_c   1.000
_cell.angle_alpha   90.00
_cell.angle_beta   90.00
_cell.angle_gamma   90.00
#
_symmetry.space_group_name_H-M   'P 1'
#
loop_
_entity.id
_entity.type
_entity.pdbx_description
1 polymer ?
#
loop_
_entity_poly.entity_id
_entity_poly.type
_entity_poly.pdbx_seq_one_letter_code
_entity_poly.pdbx_strand_id
1 'polypeptide(L)'
;MGTPAEKDIDITSTYVSIDRECVEMVVAYRSTLSNQQEQREMGEKGGIISRHIYDQHSNQINREICEECNQLCNSSGWCNHCCAKRFQQDFKNWTSGNDIVDKFIQDVQLKACNSDETLEWVPFEKFKDVTYLSKGGFGTVYRARWPDGYILRWNKTKWDRSFDKDVCLKSLNDSTDISSEFLQEVRSQLKLRKKSAAIAIYGITKDPVTNNYIMIMDYAKEGSLRKLLNNKFNKLDWDDKVAHIYLVINNLNEIHKEGLVYKDFHPDFGMCRPVSQLKASNEIYGVLPYVAPEILTGQEYIKSSDIYSLGIIMSEILTGYPPYHDISHDAYLATQILTGLRPKIHCSIPKLLMDVIKRCWNADPDSRPTSEELLNIFNQWKTEEWGYFIDKSSELYKQIQEINKESTGYDPKNFVPNPRAFYTSRLLSFSNTSIPRNVDTCVDESDEAD
;
A
#
# COMPACT_ATOMS: atom_id res chain seq x y z
N MET A 1 -5.36 39.34 -36.36
CA MET A 1 -5.27 40.01 -35.05
C MET A 1 -6.47 39.56 -34.22
N GLY A 2 -6.25 39.05 -33.01
CA GLY A 2 -7.31 38.75 -32.05
C GLY A 2 -7.60 37.26 -31.86
N THR A 3 -6.90 36.68 -30.89
CA THR A 3 -7.04 35.37 -30.25
C THR A 3 -8.46 35.00 -29.78
N PRO A 4 -8.89 33.73 -29.82
CA PRO A 4 -9.89 33.20 -28.90
C PRO A 4 -9.20 32.83 -27.58
N ALA A 5 -9.74 33.34 -26.47
CA ALA A 5 -9.31 32.99 -25.12
C ALA A 5 -9.46 31.48 -24.88
N GLU A 6 -8.43 30.91 -24.26
CA GLU A 6 -8.31 29.52 -23.85
C GLU A 6 -9.50 29.10 -23.00
N LYS A 7 -10.05 27.93 -23.34
CA LYS A 7 -10.94 27.16 -22.45
C LYS A 7 -10.06 26.55 -21.37
N ASP A 8 -10.38 26.84 -20.12
CA ASP A 8 -9.89 26.13 -18.95
C ASP A 8 -10.06 24.62 -19.14
N ILE A 9 -8.94 23.89 -19.15
CA ILE A 9 -8.91 22.42 -19.08
C ILE A 9 -8.68 22.06 -17.61
N ASP A 10 -9.78 21.67 -16.96
CA ASP A 10 -9.87 21.15 -15.59
C ASP A 10 -9.77 19.62 -15.64
N ILE A 11 -8.64 19.02 -15.22
CA ILE A 11 -8.51 17.57 -14.96
C ILE A 11 -7.43 17.35 -13.89
N THR A 12 -7.81 16.99 -12.65
CA THR A 12 -6.87 16.71 -11.53
C THR A 12 -7.11 15.31 -10.92
N SER A 13 -6.07 14.47 -10.87
CA SER A 13 -6.14 13.08 -10.34
C SER A 13 -4.81 12.56 -9.78
N THR A 14 -4.66 12.31 -8.48
CA THR A 14 -3.40 11.80 -7.86
C THR A 14 -3.45 10.28 -7.54
N TYR A 15 -2.31 9.58 -7.45
CA TYR A 15 -2.19 8.13 -7.16
C TYR A 15 -1.15 7.81 -6.04
N VAL A 16 -1.19 6.62 -5.38
CA VAL A 16 -0.20 6.13 -4.38
C VAL A 16 -0.18 4.59 -4.25
N SER A 17 0.96 3.93 -4.42
CA SER A 17 1.15 2.46 -4.29
C SER A 17 1.56 1.94 -2.89
N ILE A 18 0.79 1.04 -2.27
CA ILE A 18 1.19 0.31 -1.05
C ILE A 18 1.48 -1.14 -1.44
N ASP A 19 2.74 -1.59 -1.35
CA ASP A 19 3.07 -3.03 -1.41
C ASP A 19 4.52 -3.38 -0.97
N ARG A 20 5.06 -2.75 0.09
CA ARG A 20 6.43 -3.09 0.55
C ARG A 20 6.43 -4.26 1.50
N GLU A 21 5.46 -4.28 2.42
CA GLU A 21 5.68 -4.90 3.72
C GLU A 21 4.71 -6.01 4.08
N CYS A 22 3.69 -6.28 3.25
CA CYS A 22 2.81 -7.42 3.52
C CYS A 22 3.63 -8.72 3.57
N VAL A 23 4.49 -8.98 2.57
CA VAL A 23 5.15 -10.30 2.48
C VAL A 23 6.55 -10.36 3.09
N GLU A 24 7.39 -9.34 2.88
CA GLU A 24 8.82 -9.44 3.22
C GLU A 24 9.08 -9.39 4.73
N MET A 25 8.28 -8.65 5.51
CA MET A 25 8.52 -8.56 6.96
C MET A 25 8.26 -9.86 7.70
N VAL A 26 7.13 -10.50 7.45
CA VAL A 26 6.72 -11.70 8.19
C VAL A 26 7.65 -12.89 7.88
N VAL A 27 8.04 -13.02 6.61
CA VAL A 27 8.98 -14.07 6.16
C VAL A 27 10.40 -13.79 6.62
N ALA A 28 10.92 -12.57 6.45
CA ALA A 28 12.29 -12.22 6.85
C ALA A 28 12.48 -12.34 8.37
N TYR A 29 11.47 -11.93 9.15
CA TYR A 29 11.50 -11.95 10.61
C TYR A 29 11.54 -13.39 11.19
N ARG A 30 10.82 -14.35 10.59
CA ARG A 30 10.90 -15.76 10.98
C ARG A 30 12.24 -16.41 10.64
N SER A 31 12.83 -16.07 9.49
CA SER A 31 14.19 -16.55 9.14
C SER A 31 15.27 -16.01 10.08
N THR A 32 15.08 -14.84 10.69
CA THR A 32 15.97 -14.33 11.76
C THR A 32 15.77 -15.03 13.11
N LEU A 33 14.58 -15.55 13.39
CA LEU A 33 14.28 -16.30 14.63
C LEU A 33 14.76 -17.76 14.56
N SER A 34 14.66 -18.42 13.40
CA SER A 34 15.19 -19.79 13.22
C SER A 34 16.71 -19.88 13.36
N ASN A 35 17.41 -18.76 13.23
CA ASN A 35 18.88 -18.67 13.31
C ASN A 35 19.39 -18.20 14.69
N GLN A 36 18.55 -18.20 15.73
CA GLN A 36 18.94 -17.75 17.08
C GLN A 36 19.99 -18.61 17.81
N GLN A 37 20.57 -19.62 17.16
CA GLN A 37 21.79 -20.30 17.65
C GLN A 37 23.12 -19.73 17.11
N GLU A 38 23.09 -18.80 16.13
CA GLU A 38 24.31 -18.24 15.51
C GLU A 38 24.38 -16.71 15.55
N GLN A 39 23.83 -16.07 16.59
CA GLN A 39 23.93 -14.61 16.79
C GLN A 39 25.33 -14.10 17.22
N ARG A 40 26.41 -14.85 16.96
CA ARG A 40 27.78 -14.37 17.24
C ARG A 40 28.67 -14.15 16.01
N GLU A 41 28.25 -14.48 14.78
CA GLU A 41 29.14 -14.35 13.61
C GLU A 41 28.56 -13.73 12.33
N MET A 42 27.34 -13.20 12.29
CA MET A 42 26.82 -12.51 11.08
C MET A 42 26.52 -11.03 11.29
N GLY A 43 27.57 -10.22 11.30
CA GLY A 43 27.50 -8.74 11.32
C GLY A 43 27.23 -8.06 9.98
N GLU A 44 27.04 -8.78 8.86
CA GLU A 44 27.01 -8.12 7.53
C GLU A 44 25.94 -8.63 6.54
N LYS A 45 24.96 -9.45 6.95
CA LYS A 45 23.93 -9.98 6.01
C LYS A 45 22.46 -9.85 6.47
N GLY A 46 22.20 -9.09 7.54
CA GLY A 46 20.83 -8.74 7.95
C GLY A 46 20.36 -7.48 7.21
N GLY A 47 19.47 -7.67 6.24
CA GLY A 47 18.92 -6.58 5.42
C GLY A 47 18.32 -5.42 6.24
N ILE A 48 18.31 -4.25 5.61
CA ILE A 48 17.85 -2.93 6.07
C ILE A 48 16.46 -2.95 6.78
N ILE A 49 15.66 -4.00 6.54
CA ILE A 49 14.36 -4.30 7.17
C ILE A 49 14.46 -4.37 8.71
N SER A 50 15.54 -4.92 9.27
CA SER A 50 15.73 -5.00 10.72
C SER A 50 16.01 -3.64 11.37
N ARG A 51 16.51 -2.66 10.62
CA ARG A 51 16.95 -1.37 11.17
C ARG A 51 15.80 -0.38 11.29
N HIS A 52 14.88 -0.38 10.33
CA HIS A 52 13.71 0.51 10.32
C HIS A 52 12.73 0.19 11.46
N ILE A 53 12.54 -1.09 11.79
CA ILE A 53 11.71 -1.55 12.93
C ILE A 53 12.40 -1.24 14.28
N TYR A 54 13.73 -1.34 14.34
CA TYR A 54 14.50 -1.01 15.55
C TYR A 54 14.48 0.50 15.87
N ASP A 55 14.51 1.36 14.85
CA ASP A 55 14.50 2.81 15.04
C ASP A 55 13.13 3.38 15.45
N GLN A 56 12.02 2.70 15.14
CA GLN A 56 10.69 3.13 15.60
C GLN A 56 10.38 2.74 17.05
N HIS A 57 10.98 1.65 17.56
CA HIS A 57 10.78 1.19 18.94
C HIS A 57 11.86 1.65 19.93
N SER A 58 13.03 2.09 19.45
CA SER A 58 14.04 2.72 20.31
C SER A 58 13.73 4.22 20.49
N ASN A 59 13.01 4.54 21.55
CA ASN A 59 12.79 5.93 22.01
C ASN A 59 14.07 6.59 22.59
N GLN A 60 15.23 6.34 21.97
CA GLN A 60 16.52 6.96 22.26
C GLN A 60 17.39 6.95 21.00
N ILE A 61 17.04 7.76 19.99
CA ILE A 61 17.98 8.09 18.92
C ILE A 61 19.13 8.86 19.58
N ASN A 62 20.26 8.19 19.77
CA ASN A 62 21.51 8.81 20.20
C ASN A 62 21.99 9.69 19.02
N ARG A 63 21.45 10.92 18.93
CA ARG A 63 21.74 11.82 17.81
C ARG A 63 23.19 12.25 17.90
N GLU A 64 24.00 11.73 16.99
CA GLU A 64 25.43 12.04 16.88
C GLU A 64 25.65 13.51 16.48
N ILE A 65 26.77 14.09 16.88
CA ILE A 65 27.23 15.39 16.37
C ILE A 65 27.98 15.14 15.06
N CYS A 66 27.64 15.88 14.01
CA CYS A 66 28.33 15.82 12.74
C CYS A 66 29.76 16.36 12.88
N GLU A 67 30.76 15.53 12.55
CA GLU A 67 32.18 15.91 12.62
C GLU A 67 32.55 17.09 11.70
N GLU A 68 31.81 17.31 10.61
CA GLU A 68 32.15 18.33 9.61
C GLU A 68 31.60 19.73 9.94
N CYS A 69 30.37 19.81 10.45
CA CYS A 69 29.73 21.10 10.73
C CYS A 69 29.38 21.31 12.20
N ASN A 70 29.71 20.35 13.08
CA ASN A 70 29.46 20.37 14.51
C ASN A 70 27.98 20.62 14.89
N GLN A 71 27.05 20.21 14.02
CA GLN A 71 25.60 20.25 14.25
C GLN A 71 25.07 18.86 14.55
N LEU A 72 23.92 18.78 15.21
CA LEU A 72 23.25 17.53 15.52
C LEU A 72 22.78 16.83 14.23
N CYS A 73 23.14 15.56 14.06
CA CYS A 73 22.66 14.73 12.96
C CYS A 73 21.18 14.39 13.15
N ASN A 74 20.47 14.29 12.01
CA ASN A 74 19.05 13.93 11.98
C ASN A 74 18.84 12.43 12.15
N SER A 75 19.79 11.63 11.65
CA SER A 75 19.86 10.18 11.83
C SER A 75 21.32 9.72 11.79
N SER A 76 21.59 8.48 12.21
CA SER A 76 22.96 7.93 12.21
C SER A 76 23.57 7.98 10.80
N GLY A 77 24.74 8.62 10.68
CA GLY A 77 25.41 8.80 9.38
C GLY A 77 24.76 9.82 8.42
N TRP A 78 23.78 10.62 8.87
CA TRP A 78 23.13 11.66 8.06
C TRP A 78 23.05 13.02 8.76
N CYS A 79 23.78 13.99 8.20
CA CYS A 79 23.65 15.40 8.54
C CYS A 79 22.94 16.14 7.40
N ASN A 80 21.72 16.63 7.64
CA ASN A 80 20.93 17.33 6.61
C ASN A 80 21.73 18.50 6.00
N HIS A 81 22.34 19.36 6.82
CA HIS A 81 23.10 20.53 6.33
C HIS A 81 24.26 20.14 5.42
N CYS A 82 25.07 19.16 5.82
CA CYS A 82 26.20 18.71 5.00
C CYS A 82 25.73 17.99 3.73
N CYS A 83 24.69 17.15 3.83
CA CYS A 83 24.13 16.45 2.67
C CYS A 83 23.52 17.43 1.67
N ALA A 84 22.73 18.41 2.13
CA ALA A 84 22.14 19.45 1.30
C ALA A 84 23.23 20.24 0.53
N LYS A 85 24.32 20.63 1.20
CA LYS A 85 25.46 21.29 0.53
C LYS A 85 26.09 20.42 -0.55
N ARG A 86 26.25 19.12 -0.32
CA ARG A 86 26.81 18.19 -1.31
C ARG A 86 25.88 18.02 -2.50
N PHE A 87 24.58 17.89 -2.26
CA PHE A 87 23.58 17.85 -3.33
C PHE A 87 23.64 19.15 -4.17
N GLN A 88 23.69 20.32 -3.54
CA GLN A 88 23.82 21.61 -4.25
C GLN A 88 25.05 21.68 -5.17
N GLN A 89 26.18 21.13 -4.73
CA GLN A 89 27.39 21.08 -5.54
C GLN A 89 27.25 20.15 -6.76
N ASP A 90 26.37 19.16 -6.67
CA ASP A 90 26.13 18.12 -7.67
C ASP A 90 24.98 18.46 -8.64
N PHE A 91 24.13 19.44 -8.34
CA PHE A 91 22.98 19.82 -9.19
C PHE A 91 23.35 20.18 -10.63
N LYS A 92 24.59 20.61 -10.89
CA LYS A 92 25.09 20.91 -12.23
C LYS A 92 25.52 19.67 -13.03
N ASN A 93 25.63 18.51 -12.37
CA ASN A 93 26.16 17.28 -12.96
C ASN A 93 25.06 16.34 -13.49
N TRP A 94 23.79 16.66 -13.25
CA TRP A 94 22.64 15.91 -13.77
C TRP A 94 21.49 16.85 -14.12
N THR A 95 20.66 16.43 -15.06
CA THR A 95 19.38 17.10 -15.38
C THR A 95 18.44 16.06 -16.00
N SER A 96 17.14 16.22 -15.78
CA SER A 96 16.11 15.47 -16.50
C SER A 96 15.74 16.07 -17.86
N GLY A 97 16.28 17.25 -18.18
CA GLY A 97 15.82 18.07 -19.30
C GLY A 97 14.49 18.79 -19.03
N ASN A 98 13.97 18.74 -17.79
CA ASN A 98 12.75 19.42 -17.37
C ASN A 98 12.96 20.14 -16.02
N ASP A 99 12.91 21.47 -16.04
CA ASP A 99 13.18 22.32 -14.87
C ASP A 99 12.21 22.07 -13.70
N ILE A 100 10.97 21.64 -13.97
CA ILE A 100 9.97 21.36 -12.94
C ILE A 100 10.36 20.10 -12.17
N VAL A 101 10.77 19.04 -12.89
CA VAL A 101 11.28 17.79 -12.28
C VAL A 101 12.55 18.06 -11.51
N ASP A 102 13.50 18.77 -12.13
CA ASP A 102 14.81 19.04 -11.54
C ASP A 102 14.64 19.82 -10.24
N LYS A 103 13.84 20.90 -10.25
CA LYS A 103 13.52 21.68 -9.06
C LYS A 103 12.81 20.85 -7.99
N PHE A 104 11.88 19.98 -8.38
CA PHE A 104 11.19 19.10 -7.44
C PHE A 104 12.16 18.14 -6.73
N ILE A 105 13.02 17.46 -7.49
CA ILE A 105 14.02 16.52 -6.94
C ILE A 105 15.02 17.28 -6.05
N GLN A 106 15.51 18.44 -6.49
CA GLN A 106 16.40 19.30 -5.72
C GLN A 106 15.75 19.73 -4.39
N ASP A 107 14.49 20.20 -4.42
CA ASP A 107 13.75 20.59 -3.21
C ASP A 107 13.59 19.43 -2.22
N VAL A 108 13.38 18.20 -2.70
CA VAL A 108 13.32 16.99 -1.87
C VAL A 108 14.69 16.69 -1.26
N GLN A 109 15.76 16.69 -2.06
CA GLN A 109 17.13 16.41 -1.60
C GLN A 109 17.62 17.42 -0.55
N LEU A 110 17.29 18.71 -0.70
CA LEU A 110 17.64 19.76 0.27
C LEU A 110 16.93 19.61 1.62
N LYS A 111 15.75 18.98 1.64
CA LYS A 111 14.92 18.81 2.85
C LYS A 111 15.08 17.44 3.50
N ALA A 112 15.77 16.49 2.85
CA ALA A 112 15.89 15.12 3.31
C ALA A 112 16.57 15.00 4.69
N CYS A 113 15.87 14.38 5.65
CA CYS A 113 16.40 14.14 7.01
C CYS A 113 17.17 12.82 7.15
N ASN A 114 17.10 11.95 6.16
CA ASN A 114 17.83 10.68 6.07
C ASN A 114 17.86 10.23 4.59
N SER A 115 18.53 9.12 4.30
CA SER A 115 18.59 8.56 2.95
C SER A 115 17.24 8.04 2.45
N ASP A 116 16.36 7.60 3.35
CA ASP A 116 15.02 7.16 2.99
C ASP A 116 14.13 8.29 2.44
N GLU A 117 14.48 9.54 2.72
CA GLU A 117 13.76 10.72 2.22
C GLU A 117 14.36 11.29 0.93
N THR A 118 15.43 10.68 0.41
CA THR A 118 16.05 11.15 -0.83
C THR A 118 15.33 10.64 -2.07
N LEU A 119 15.35 11.48 -3.10
CA LEU A 119 14.85 11.17 -4.43
C LEU A 119 15.95 11.50 -5.43
N GLU A 120 16.19 10.62 -6.41
CA GLU A 120 17.22 10.81 -7.43
C GLU A 120 16.61 10.90 -8.83
N TRP A 121 17.20 11.75 -9.68
CA TRP A 121 17.05 11.58 -11.13
C TRP A 121 18.02 10.51 -11.59
N VAL A 122 17.52 9.50 -12.32
CA VAL A 122 18.35 8.41 -12.81
C VAL A 122 18.14 8.27 -14.33
N PRO A 123 19.19 8.47 -15.15
CA PRO A 123 19.10 8.21 -16.58
C PRO A 123 18.71 6.75 -16.86
N PHE A 124 17.81 6.52 -17.81
CA PHE A 124 17.17 5.22 -18.03
C PHE A 124 18.18 4.12 -18.40
N GLU A 125 19.25 4.48 -19.10
CA GLU A 125 20.33 3.59 -19.50
C GLU A 125 21.13 2.97 -18.33
N LYS A 126 20.96 3.49 -17.11
CA LYS A 126 21.54 2.89 -15.90
C LYS A 126 20.81 1.61 -15.47
N PHE A 127 19.60 1.37 -15.96
CA PHE A 127 18.84 0.16 -15.66
C PHE A 127 19.20 -0.97 -16.62
N LYS A 128 19.39 -2.16 -16.07
CA LYS A 128 19.70 -3.40 -16.81
C LYS A 128 18.55 -4.40 -16.67
N ASP A 129 18.48 -5.34 -17.61
CA ASP A 129 17.52 -6.44 -17.61
C ASP A 129 16.07 -5.96 -17.36
N VAL A 130 15.68 -4.91 -18.08
CA VAL A 130 14.33 -4.34 -17.96
C VAL A 130 13.32 -5.34 -18.53
N THR A 131 12.48 -5.90 -17.67
CA THR A 131 11.46 -6.90 -18.03
C THR A 131 10.06 -6.39 -17.69
N TYR A 132 9.14 -6.44 -18.65
CA TYR A 132 7.73 -6.16 -18.43
C TYR A 132 7.14 -7.09 -17.36
N LEU A 133 6.37 -6.52 -16.42
CA LEU A 133 5.64 -7.28 -15.39
C LEU A 133 4.14 -7.29 -15.66
N SER A 134 3.54 -6.10 -15.80
CA SER A 134 2.09 -5.95 -15.90
C SER A 134 1.70 -4.59 -16.46
N LYS A 135 0.48 -4.52 -16.99
CA LYS A 135 -0.18 -3.28 -17.40
C LYS A 135 -1.55 -3.25 -16.74
N GLY A 136 -1.77 -2.23 -15.90
CA GLY A 136 -3.05 -1.96 -15.25
C GLY A 136 -3.82 -0.86 -15.98
N GLY A 137 -4.95 -0.45 -15.39
CA GLY A 137 -5.75 0.66 -15.91
C GLY A 137 -5.00 2.00 -15.96
N PHE A 138 -3.98 2.18 -15.12
CA PHE A 138 -3.34 3.48 -14.88
C PHE A 138 -1.86 3.54 -15.28
N GLY A 139 -1.29 2.43 -15.75
CA GLY A 139 0.13 2.42 -16.03
C GLY A 139 0.69 1.06 -16.37
N THR A 140 1.98 1.07 -16.71
CA THR A 140 2.74 -0.13 -17.02
C THR A 140 3.89 -0.26 -16.03
N VAL A 141 4.12 -1.49 -15.58
CA VAL A 141 5.11 -1.83 -14.55
C VAL A 141 6.15 -2.76 -15.13
N TYR A 142 7.42 -2.45 -14.86
CA TYR A 142 8.58 -3.26 -15.25
C TYR A 142 9.41 -3.59 -14.01
N ARG A 143 10.16 -4.68 -14.07
CA ARG A 143 11.28 -4.95 -13.16
C ARG A 143 12.56 -4.55 -13.88
N ALA A 144 13.53 -4.01 -13.15
CA ALA A 144 14.87 -3.79 -13.65
C ALA A 144 15.91 -4.01 -12.55
N ARG A 145 17.15 -4.31 -12.95
CA ARG A 145 18.31 -4.26 -12.07
C ARG A 145 18.94 -2.87 -12.14
N TRP A 146 19.24 -2.29 -10.99
CA TRP A 146 19.93 -1.02 -10.86
C TRP A 146 21.31 -1.22 -10.22
N PRO A 147 22.40 -1.33 -11.02
CA PRO A 147 23.74 -1.62 -10.52
C PRO A 147 24.27 -0.61 -9.51
N ASP A 148 23.97 0.68 -9.71
CA ASP A 148 24.41 1.75 -8.81
C ASP A 148 23.65 1.71 -7.47
N GLY A 149 22.42 1.20 -7.46
CA GLY A 149 21.52 1.26 -6.30
C GLY A 149 21.21 2.70 -5.86
N TYR A 150 20.49 2.84 -4.74
CA TYR A 150 20.12 4.14 -4.15
C TYR A 150 21.16 4.61 -3.12
N ILE A 151 21.18 5.91 -2.85
CA ILE A 151 22.06 6.53 -1.84
C ILE A 151 21.73 6.03 -0.43
N LEU A 152 22.75 5.63 0.33
CA LEU A 152 22.63 5.23 1.73
C LEU A 152 23.12 6.30 2.70
N ARG A 153 24.32 6.84 2.46
CA ARG A 153 24.98 7.84 3.31
C ARG A 153 26.20 8.42 2.63
N TRP A 154 26.79 9.46 3.21
CA TRP A 154 28.08 9.98 2.76
C TRP A 154 29.23 9.24 3.46
N ASN A 155 30.20 8.72 2.68
CA ASN A 155 31.45 8.17 3.20
C ASN A 155 32.63 9.05 2.78
N LYS A 156 32.85 10.14 3.53
CA LYS A 156 33.93 11.16 3.46
C LYS A 156 34.23 11.79 2.10
N THR A 157 34.40 10.98 1.07
CA THR A 157 34.75 11.33 -0.31
C THR A 157 33.64 11.09 -1.32
N LYS A 158 32.70 10.16 -1.07
CA LYS A 158 31.62 9.81 -2.01
C LYS A 158 30.36 9.32 -1.32
N TRP A 159 29.26 9.29 -2.06
CA TRP A 159 28.02 8.61 -1.64
C TRP A 159 28.24 7.10 -1.60
N ASP A 160 27.96 6.52 -0.44
CA ASP A 160 27.78 5.09 -0.25
C ASP A 160 26.40 4.70 -0.81
N ARG A 161 26.31 3.58 -1.52
CA ARG A 161 25.10 3.16 -2.25
C ARG A 161 24.76 1.72 -1.95
N SER A 162 23.50 1.32 -2.15
CA SER A 162 23.07 -0.06 -1.90
C SER A 162 23.69 -1.08 -2.86
N PHE A 163 24.03 -0.66 -4.08
CA PHE A 163 24.52 -1.48 -5.19
C PHE A 163 23.59 -2.63 -5.58
N ASP A 164 23.59 -2.96 -6.87
CA ASP A 164 22.92 -4.13 -7.46
C ASP A 164 21.49 -4.38 -6.96
N LYS A 165 20.66 -3.35 -7.00
CA LYS A 165 19.31 -3.38 -6.43
C LYS A 165 18.28 -3.72 -7.52
N ASP A 166 17.44 -4.72 -7.26
CA ASP A 166 16.23 -4.93 -8.03
C ASP A 166 15.22 -3.81 -7.73
N VAL A 167 14.69 -3.18 -8.78
CA VAL A 167 13.72 -2.09 -8.70
C VAL A 167 12.50 -2.35 -9.57
N CYS A 168 11.38 -1.78 -9.14
CA CYS A 168 10.14 -1.68 -9.89
C CYS A 168 10.12 -0.31 -10.60
N LEU A 169 9.90 -0.32 -11.91
CA LEU A 169 9.75 0.86 -12.74
C LEU A 169 8.27 1.01 -13.11
N LYS A 170 7.59 1.97 -12.51
CA LYS A 170 6.16 2.23 -12.74
C LYS A 170 5.99 3.48 -13.61
N SER A 171 5.56 3.28 -14.85
CA SER A 171 5.12 4.35 -15.76
C SER A 171 3.64 4.59 -15.57
N LEU A 172 3.22 5.85 -15.39
CA LEU A 172 1.81 6.21 -15.56
C LEU A 172 1.49 6.36 -17.05
N ASN A 173 0.23 6.12 -17.43
CA ASN A 173 -0.22 6.37 -18.80
C ASN A 173 -0.18 7.88 -19.10
N ASP A 174 0.20 8.25 -20.32
CA ASP A 174 0.21 9.64 -20.83
C ASP A 174 1.00 10.65 -19.97
N SER A 175 2.05 10.20 -19.29
CA SER A 175 2.94 11.06 -18.50
C SER A 175 4.00 11.78 -19.33
N THR A 176 3.74 12.02 -20.62
CA THR A 176 4.67 12.70 -21.54
C THR A 176 4.85 14.18 -21.19
N ASP A 177 3.76 14.82 -20.77
CA ASP A 177 3.79 16.12 -20.09
C ASP A 177 3.79 15.85 -18.59
N ILE A 178 4.77 16.39 -17.87
CA ILE A 178 4.79 16.19 -16.42
C ILE A 178 3.59 16.86 -15.79
N SER A 179 2.61 16.04 -15.47
CA SER A 179 1.37 16.51 -14.91
C SER A 179 1.58 16.77 -13.41
N SER A 180 0.86 17.75 -12.85
CA SER A 180 0.88 18.04 -11.40
C SER A 180 0.59 16.78 -10.57
N GLU A 181 -0.16 15.87 -11.15
CA GLU A 181 -0.61 14.61 -10.59
C GLU A 181 0.53 13.63 -10.36
N PHE A 182 1.43 13.44 -11.33
CA PHE A 182 2.58 12.53 -11.18
C PHE A 182 3.48 12.99 -10.04
N LEU A 183 3.84 14.28 -9.99
CA LEU A 183 4.68 14.81 -8.92
C LEU A 183 3.97 14.81 -7.56
N GLN A 184 2.65 14.99 -7.56
CA GLN A 184 1.86 14.91 -6.33
C GLN A 184 1.75 13.47 -5.82
N GLU A 185 1.74 12.45 -6.69
CA GLU A 185 1.88 11.03 -6.31
C GLU A 185 3.23 10.78 -5.67
N VAL A 186 4.33 11.15 -6.34
CA VAL A 186 5.69 11.00 -5.81
C VAL A 186 5.83 11.66 -4.43
N ARG A 187 5.28 12.87 -4.27
CA ARG A 187 5.27 13.59 -2.99
C ARG A 187 4.47 12.85 -1.91
N SER A 188 3.31 12.30 -2.25
CA SER A 188 2.47 11.54 -1.32
C SER A 188 3.18 10.25 -0.88
N GLN A 189 3.83 9.56 -1.81
CA GLN A 189 4.67 8.39 -1.55
C GLN A 189 5.80 8.68 -0.57
N LEU A 190 6.56 9.75 -0.83
CA LEU A 190 7.67 10.18 0.03
C LEU A 190 7.20 10.52 1.44
N LYS A 191 6.02 11.15 1.56
CA LYS A 191 5.44 11.51 2.86
C LYS A 191 5.03 10.28 3.67
N LEU A 192 4.43 9.28 3.02
CA LEU A 192 3.98 8.05 3.65
C LEU A 192 5.14 7.15 4.09
N ARG A 193 6.24 7.10 3.31
CA ARG A 193 7.45 6.35 3.68
C ARG A 193 7.99 6.68 5.08
N LYS A 194 7.79 7.91 5.57
CA LYS A 194 8.23 8.32 6.92
C LYS A 194 7.44 7.68 8.05
N LYS A 195 6.22 7.23 7.77
CA LYS A 195 5.19 6.95 8.79
C LYS A 195 4.65 5.54 8.70
N SER A 196 4.74 4.94 7.52
CA SER A 196 4.03 3.72 7.20
C SER A 196 4.91 2.75 6.42
N ALA A 197 4.39 1.54 6.32
CA ALA A 197 5.02 0.41 5.69
C ALA A 197 4.88 0.44 4.14
N ALA A 198 5.11 1.62 3.54
CA ALA A 198 4.88 1.91 2.12
C ALA A 198 6.10 1.57 1.24
N ILE A 199 5.86 1.29 -0.05
CA ILE A 199 6.96 1.03 -1.01
C ILE A 199 7.88 2.23 -1.06
N ALA A 200 9.17 1.96 -0.84
CA ALA A 200 10.20 2.97 -0.96
C ALA A 200 10.27 3.44 -2.41
N ILE A 201 10.23 4.75 -2.59
CA ILE A 201 10.53 5.41 -3.86
C ILE A 201 11.97 5.93 -3.79
N TYR A 202 12.75 5.59 -4.81
CA TYR A 202 14.16 5.96 -4.89
C TYR A 202 14.42 7.12 -5.85
N GLY A 203 13.56 7.30 -6.85
CA GLY A 203 13.81 8.30 -7.86
C GLY A 203 12.77 8.38 -8.95
N ILE A 204 13.12 9.19 -9.95
CA ILE A 204 12.38 9.38 -11.20
C ILE A 204 13.35 9.09 -12.35
N THR A 205 12.83 8.44 -13.40
CA THR A 205 13.49 8.31 -14.71
C THR A 205 12.50 8.65 -15.81
N LYS A 206 12.95 8.60 -17.06
CA LYS A 206 12.11 8.85 -18.24
C LYS A 206 12.43 7.82 -19.30
N ASP A 207 11.39 7.18 -19.83
CA ASP A 207 11.52 6.25 -20.94
C ASP A 207 12.01 6.99 -22.19
N PRO A 208 13.15 6.61 -22.78
CA PRO A 208 13.69 7.28 -23.96
C PRO A 208 12.84 7.07 -25.23
N VAL A 209 11.98 6.05 -25.26
CA VAL A 209 11.12 5.73 -26.40
C VAL A 209 9.76 6.43 -26.27
N THR A 210 9.11 6.26 -25.12
CA THR A 210 7.74 6.79 -24.91
C THR A 210 7.71 8.21 -24.37
N ASN A 211 8.85 8.73 -23.87
CA ASN A 211 8.95 9.99 -23.13
C ASN A 211 8.11 10.07 -21.85
N ASN A 212 7.56 8.95 -21.39
CA ASN A 212 6.82 8.91 -20.14
C ASN A 212 7.78 8.99 -18.94
N TYR A 213 7.41 9.77 -17.93
CA TYR A 213 8.07 9.73 -16.63
C TYR A 213 7.71 8.44 -15.87
N ILE A 214 8.71 7.89 -15.20
CA ILE A 214 8.67 6.59 -14.52
C ILE A 214 9.15 6.77 -13.09
N MET A 215 8.40 6.25 -12.13
CA MET A 215 8.83 6.13 -10.74
C MET A 215 9.75 4.92 -10.56
N ILE A 216 10.85 5.11 -9.85
CA ILE A 216 11.78 4.05 -9.45
C ILE A 216 11.44 3.66 -8.02
N MET A 217 10.99 2.43 -7.83
CA MET A 217 10.42 1.95 -6.57
C MET A 217 11.12 0.66 -6.13
N ASP A 218 11.03 0.32 -4.84
CA ASP A 218 11.48 -0.97 -4.33
C ASP A 218 10.72 -2.11 -5.03
N TYR A 219 11.44 -3.16 -5.42
CA TYR A 219 10.83 -4.32 -6.05
C TYR A 219 10.36 -5.31 -4.97
N ALA A 220 9.04 -5.41 -4.79
CA ALA A 220 8.43 -6.41 -3.92
C ALA A 220 8.58 -7.81 -4.55
N LYS A 221 9.55 -8.59 -4.07
CA LYS A 221 9.92 -9.88 -4.70
C LYS A 221 8.77 -10.88 -4.76
N GLU A 222 7.91 -10.82 -3.75
CA GLU A 222 6.78 -11.71 -3.57
C GLU A 222 5.53 -11.26 -4.35
N GLY A 223 5.61 -10.08 -4.97
CA GLY A 223 4.52 -9.44 -5.70
C GLY A 223 3.40 -8.98 -4.77
N SER A 224 2.19 -8.93 -5.31
CA SER A 224 1.04 -8.40 -4.60
C SER A 224 0.54 -9.30 -3.48
N LEU A 225 -0.19 -8.72 -2.53
CA LEU A 225 -0.90 -9.47 -1.50
C LEU A 225 -1.79 -10.56 -2.12
N ARG A 226 -2.44 -10.28 -3.27
CA ARG A 226 -3.25 -11.30 -3.93
C ARG A 226 -2.40 -12.49 -4.39
N LYS A 227 -1.26 -12.22 -5.02
CA LYS A 227 -0.30 -13.24 -5.47
C LYS A 227 0.28 -14.03 -4.30
N LEU A 228 0.58 -13.37 -3.18
CA LEU A 228 1.02 -14.03 -1.96
C LEU A 228 -0.02 -15.08 -1.53
N LEU A 229 -1.27 -14.66 -1.37
CA LEU A 229 -2.34 -15.51 -0.89
C LEU A 229 -2.55 -16.70 -1.86
N ASN A 230 -2.56 -16.48 -3.17
CA ASN A 230 -2.69 -17.57 -4.14
C ASN A 230 -1.58 -18.63 -4.03
N ASN A 231 -0.35 -18.19 -3.75
CA ASN A 231 0.83 -19.06 -3.80
C ASN A 231 1.17 -19.70 -2.45
N LYS A 232 0.92 -18.97 -1.35
CA LYS A 232 1.45 -19.31 -0.02
C LYS A 232 0.40 -19.28 1.09
N PHE A 233 -0.89 -19.13 0.81
CA PHE A 233 -1.91 -19.06 1.88
C PHE A 233 -1.83 -20.23 2.87
N ASN A 234 -1.67 -21.48 2.40
CA ASN A 234 -1.56 -22.65 3.28
C ASN A 234 -0.29 -22.67 4.15
N LYS A 235 0.65 -21.75 3.93
CA LYS A 235 1.84 -21.54 4.75
C LYS A 235 1.70 -20.35 5.72
N LEU A 236 0.63 -19.57 5.60
CA LEU A 236 0.34 -18.45 6.48
C LEU A 236 -0.45 -18.96 7.69
N ASP A 237 0.13 -18.83 8.87
CA ASP A 237 -0.60 -19.09 10.11
C ASP A 237 -1.37 -17.85 10.58
N TRP A 238 -1.94 -17.94 11.78
CA TRP A 238 -2.75 -16.85 12.33
C TRP A 238 -1.94 -15.61 12.68
N ASP A 239 -0.71 -15.76 13.19
CA ASP A 239 0.18 -14.63 13.46
C ASP A 239 0.48 -13.91 12.14
N ASP A 240 0.77 -14.65 11.07
CA ASP A 240 1.01 -14.08 9.76
C ASP A 240 -0.20 -13.28 9.28
N LYS A 241 -1.38 -13.90 9.27
CA LYS A 241 -2.62 -13.25 8.80
C LYS A 241 -2.96 -11.98 9.59
N VAL A 242 -2.85 -12.03 10.92
CA VAL A 242 -3.13 -10.87 11.79
C VAL A 242 -2.07 -9.78 11.59
N ALA A 243 -0.80 -10.13 11.41
CA ALA A 243 0.26 -9.16 11.11
C ALA A 243 0.02 -8.44 9.78
N HIS A 244 -0.40 -9.15 8.72
CA HIS A 244 -0.74 -8.54 7.44
C HIS A 244 -1.90 -7.56 7.59
N ILE A 245 -2.97 -7.95 8.29
CA ILE A 245 -4.12 -7.07 8.54
C ILE A 245 -3.68 -5.83 9.32
N TYR A 246 -2.90 -6.00 10.37
CA TYR A 246 -2.38 -4.90 11.19
C TYR A 246 -1.60 -3.89 10.35
N LEU A 247 -0.74 -4.36 9.45
CA LEU A 247 0.05 -3.50 8.57
C LEU A 247 -0.82 -2.67 7.63
N VAL A 248 -1.83 -3.31 7.05
CA VAL A 248 -2.80 -2.65 6.18
C VAL A 248 -3.59 -1.58 6.96
N ILE A 249 -4.03 -1.90 8.19
CA ILE A 249 -4.71 -0.94 9.09
C ILE A 249 -3.80 0.23 9.44
N ASN A 250 -2.56 -0.05 9.85
CA ASN A 250 -1.59 0.97 10.26
C ASN A 250 -1.29 1.94 9.10
N ASN A 251 -1.07 1.40 7.90
CA ASN A 251 -0.84 2.20 6.70
C ASN A 251 -2.04 3.08 6.37
N LEU A 252 -3.25 2.52 6.40
CA LEU A 252 -4.47 3.29 6.17
C LEU A 252 -4.65 4.39 7.21
N ASN A 253 -4.33 4.12 8.47
CA ASN A 253 -4.42 5.09 9.55
C ASN A 253 -3.49 6.29 9.34
N GLU A 254 -2.26 6.05 8.90
CA GLU A 254 -1.32 7.14 8.58
C GLU A 254 -1.78 7.96 7.38
N ILE A 255 -2.40 7.34 6.38
CA ILE A 255 -3.04 8.03 5.25
C ILE A 255 -4.19 8.91 5.74
N HIS A 256 -5.08 8.35 6.58
CA HIS A 256 -6.24 9.05 7.12
C HIS A 256 -5.85 10.23 8.03
N LYS A 257 -4.77 10.11 8.82
CA LYS A 257 -4.22 11.21 9.63
C LYS A 257 -3.73 12.38 8.78
N GLU A 258 -3.29 12.12 7.56
CA GLU A 258 -2.87 13.15 6.60
C GLU A 258 -4.03 13.79 5.83
N GLY A 259 -5.28 13.39 6.12
CA GLY A 259 -6.46 13.89 5.42
C GLY A 259 -6.58 13.36 3.98
N LEU A 260 -5.94 12.23 3.68
CA LEU A 260 -6.00 11.55 2.38
C LEU A 260 -6.98 10.36 2.44
N VAL A 261 -7.49 9.93 1.28
CA VAL A 261 -8.37 8.76 1.09
C VAL A 261 -7.78 7.87 0.01
N TYR A 262 -7.76 6.54 0.22
CA TYR A 262 -7.07 5.54 -0.60
C TYR A 262 -7.89 5.03 -1.80
N LYS A 263 -8.72 5.90 -2.43
CA LYS A 263 -9.58 5.62 -3.60
C LYS A 263 -9.08 4.43 -4.46
N ASP A 264 -9.89 3.36 -4.53
CA ASP A 264 -9.54 2.05 -5.13
C ASP A 264 -8.64 1.16 -4.23
N PHE A 265 -9.00 1.02 -2.95
CA PHE A 265 -8.25 0.18 -2.02
C PHE A 265 -8.48 -1.30 -2.28
N HIS A 266 -7.52 -1.96 -2.95
CA HIS A 266 -7.54 -3.39 -3.19
C HIS A 266 -6.13 -4.01 -3.12
N PRO A 267 -6.01 -5.35 -3.03
CA PRO A 267 -4.74 -6.06 -2.82
C PRO A 267 -3.72 -6.01 -3.96
N ASP A 268 -4.06 -5.39 -5.10
CA ASP A 268 -3.29 -5.40 -6.35
C ASP A 268 -2.97 -3.96 -6.80
N PHE A 269 -2.51 -3.10 -5.89
CA PHE A 269 -2.13 -1.69 -6.11
C PHE A 269 -3.31 -0.68 -6.14
N GLY A 270 -3.73 -0.18 -4.97
CA GLY A 270 -4.67 0.97 -4.93
C GLY A 270 -4.01 2.35 -5.06
N MET A 271 -4.79 3.44 -4.88
CA MET A 271 -4.37 4.83 -5.15
C MET A 271 -4.80 5.82 -4.04
N CYS A 272 -3.99 6.83 -3.64
CA CYS A 272 -4.47 7.91 -2.74
C CYS A 272 -4.90 9.18 -3.49
N ARG A 273 -5.96 9.86 -3.01
CA ARG A 273 -6.32 11.24 -3.37
C ARG A 273 -6.57 12.13 -2.13
N PRO A 274 -6.27 13.45 -2.21
CA PRO A 274 -6.72 14.42 -1.21
C PRO A 274 -8.25 14.58 -1.24
N VAL A 275 -8.87 14.72 -0.07
CA VAL A 275 -10.33 14.94 0.08
C VAL A 275 -10.81 16.25 -0.57
N SER A 276 -9.94 17.24 -0.74
CA SER A 276 -10.31 18.59 -1.23
C SER A 276 -10.33 18.76 -2.75
N GLN A 277 -10.02 17.72 -3.54
CA GLN A 277 -9.96 17.76 -5.01
C GLN A 277 -11.08 16.94 -5.68
N LEU A 278 -12.18 16.72 -4.96
CA LEU A 278 -13.34 15.96 -5.43
C LEU A 278 -14.21 16.88 -6.30
N LYS A 279 -14.14 16.74 -7.63
CA LYS A 279 -15.14 17.28 -8.54
C LYS A 279 -15.74 16.17 -9.41
N ALA A 280 -17.01 16.39 -9.73
CA ALA A 280 -17.99 15.51 -10.34
C ALA A 280 -17.59 14.95 -11.71
N SER A 281 -17.03 13.75 -11.73
CA SER A 281 -17.30 12.80 -12.82
C SER A 281 -18.24 11.74 -12.27
N ASN A 282 -19.40 11.53 -12.90
CA ASN A 282 -20.33 10.42 -12.57
C ASN A 282 -19.75 9.02 -12.84
N GLU A 283 -18.46 8.95 -13.19
CA GLU A 283 -17.72 7.76 -13.55
C GLU A 283 -17.04 7.17 -12.30
N ILE A 284 -17.57 6.05 -11.82
CA ILE A 284 -16.97 5.29 -10.74
C ILE A 284 -15.84 4.46 -11.35
N TYR A 285 -14.62 4.56 -10.82
CA TYR A 285 -13.50 3.75 -11.25
C TYR A 285 -12.99 2.93 -10.08
N GLY A 286 -12.84 1.62 -10.26
CA GLY A 286 -12.29 0.74 -9.24
C GLY A 286 -12.53 -0.74 -9.49
N VAL A 287 -12.23 -1.56 -8.49
CA VAL A 287 -12.51 -3.00 -8.47
C VAL A 287 -13.81 -3.27 -7.72
N LEU A 288 -14.91 -3.52 -8.45
CA LEU A 288 -16.29 -3.61 -7.93
C LEU A 288 -16.44 -4.33 -6.56
N PRO A 289 -15.86 -5.52 -6.33
CA PRO A 289 -15.89 -6.19 -5.01
C PRO A 289 -15.46 -5.38 -3.79
N TYR A 290 -14.58 -4.38 -3.97
CA TYR A 290 -14.04 -3.56 -2.88
C TYR A 290 -14.75 -2.21 -2.77
N VAL A 291 -15.58 -1.84 -3.76
CA VAL A 291 -16.23 -0.53 -3.80
C VAL A 291 -17.36 -0.46 -2.77
N ALA A 292 -17.29 0.55 -1.90
CA ALA A 292 -18.27 0.75 -0.85
C ALA A 292 -19.68 1.09 -1.42
N PRO A 293 -20.76 0.69 -0.74
CA PRO A 293 -22.13 0.87 -1.24
C PRO A 293 -22.48 2.32 -1.59
N GLU A 294 -22.05 3.30 -0.79
CA GLU A 294 -22.30 4.72 -1.04
C GLU A 294 -21.65 5.21 -2.34
N ILE A 295 -20.47 4.68 -2.67
CA ILE A 295 -19.75 5.03 -3.91
C ILE A 295 -20.48 4.48 -5.13
N LEU A 296 -21.10 3.30 -5.02
CA LEU A 296 -21.93 2.72 -6.09
C LEU A 296 -23.18 3.55 -6.41
N THR A 297 -23.56 4.48 -5.53
CA THR A 297 -24.65 5.44 -5.76
C THR A 297 -24.18 6.80 -6.27
N GLY A 298 -22.87 6.93 -6.57
CA GLY A 298 -22.26 8.15 -7.08
C GLY A 298 -21.85 9.16 -6.01
N GLN A 299 -21.87 8.78 -4.73
CA GLN A 299 -21.31 9.63 -3.67
C GLN A 299 -19.79 9.68 -3.75
N GLU A 300 -19.23 10.73 -3.15
CA GLU A 300 -17.78 10.92 -3.12
C GLU A 300 -17.09 9.97 -2.16
N TYR A 301 -15.83 9.65 -2.45
CA TYR A 301 -14.99 8.83 -1.58
C TYR A 301 -14.70 9.56 -0.27
N ILE A 302 -15.04 8.90 0.84
CA ILE A 302 -14.75 9.34 2.20
C ILE A 302 -13.89 8.30 2.90
N LYS A 303 -13.31 8.66 4.05
CA LYS A 303 -12.44 7.75 4.83
C LYS A 303 -13.15 6.44 5.19
N SER A 304 -14.44 6.48 5.52
CA SER A 304 -15.23 5.30 5.83
C SER A 304 -15.48 4.39 4.61
N SER A 305 -15.35 4.89 3.38
CA SER A 305 -15.33 4.06 2.16
C SER A 305 -14.07 3.20 2.07
N ASP A 306 -12.91 3.72 2.51
CA ASP A 306 -11.69 2.91 2.63
C ASP A 306 -11.86 1.84 3.71
N ILE A 307 -12.57 2.13 4.80
CA ILE A 307 -12.84 1.16 5.87
C ILE A 307 -13.69 0.00 5.37
N TYR A 308 -14.67 0.25 4.49
CA TYR A 308 -15.42 -0.82 3.84
C TYR A 308 -14.48 -1.72 3.02
N SER A 309 -13.65 -1.10 2.18
CA SER A 309 -12.67 -1.80 1.33
C SER A 309 -11.69 -2.62 2.17
N LEU A 310 -11.23 -2.06 3.30
CA LEU A 310 -10.41 -2.74 4.29
C LEU A 310 -11.10 -3.99 4.85
N GLY A 311 -12.39 -3.92 5.18
CA GLY A 311 -13.16 -5.09 5.61
C GLY A 311 -13.16 -6.22 4.57
N ILE A 312 -13.27 -5.87 3.29
CA ILE A 312 -13.17 -6.82 2.18
C ILE A 312 -11.76 -7.45 2.13
N ILE A 313 -10.70 -6.63 2.19
CA ILE A 313 -9.29 -7.09 2.22
C ILE A 313 -9.03 -7.99 3.44
N MET A 314 -9.55 -7.65 4.61
CA MET A 314 -9.44 -8.48 5.82
C MET A 314 -10.05 -9.86 5.59
N SER A 315 -11.27 -9.94 5.04
CA SER A 315 -11.90 -11.22 4.73
C SER A 315 -11.07 -12.06 3.75
N GLU A 316 -10.45 -11.41 2.77
CA GLU A 316 -9.61 -12.03 1.77
C GLU A 316 -8.27 -12.53 2.34
N ILE A 317 -7.66 -11.81 3.29
CA ILE A 317 -6.46 -12.28 4.00
C ILE A 317 -6.77 -13.51 4.86
N LEU A 318 -7.92 -13.52 5.52
CA LEU A 318 -8.30 -14.59 6.44
C LEU A 318 -8.71 -15.88 5.72
N THR A 319 -9.44 -15.73 4.61
CA THR A 319 -9.99 -16.84 3.82
C THR A 319 -9.08 -17.24 2.66
N GLY A 320 -8.35 -16.29 2.08
CA GLY A 320 -7.58 -16.52 0.86
C GLY A 320 -8.42 -16.46 -0.41
N TYR A 321 -9.76 -16.39 -0.33
CA TYR A 321 -10.61 -16.28 -1.51
C TYR A 321 -10.72 -14.84 -2.02
N PRO A 322 -10.74 -14.64 -3.34
CA PRO A 322 -11.16 -13.38 -3.92
C PRO A 322 -12.64 -13.10 -3.55
N PRO A 323 -13.00 -11.87 -3.15
CA PRO A 323 -14.38 -11.53 -2.81
C PRO A 323 -15.32 -11.71 -4.01
N TYR A 324 -16.49 -12.30 -3.78
CA TYR A 324 -17.53 -12.57 -4.79
C TYR A 324 -17.05 -13.40 -5.99
N HIS A 325 -16.06 -14.29 -5.80
CA HIS A 325 -15.45 -15.08 -6.88
C HIS A 325 -16.44 -15.92 -7.69
N ASP A 326 -17.59 -16.29 -7.13
CA ASP A 326 -18.63 -17.12 -7.74
C ASP A 326 -19.68 -16.31 -8.53
N ILE A 327 -19.61 -14.98 -8.50
CA ILE A 327 -20.61 -14.08 -9.08
C ILE A 327 -19.98 -13.23 -10.20
N SER A 328 -20.76 -12.90 -11.22
CA SER A 328 -20.35 -11.96 -12.27
C SER A 328 -20.18 -10.56 -11.68
N HIS A 329 -19.07 -9.88 -11.99
CA HIS A 329 -18.85 -8.51 -11.53
C HIS A 329 -19.53 -7.53 -12.49
N ASP A 330 -20.84 -7.35 -12.37
CA ASP A 330 -21.63 -6.47 -13.23
C ASP A 330 -22.64 -5.66 -12.41
N ALA A 331 -23.59 -5.02 -13.10
CA ALA A 331 -24.63 -4.22 -12.46
C ALA A 331 -25.45 -5.02 -11.45
N TYR A 332 -25.62 -6.34 -11.66
CA TYR A 332 -26.36 -7.19 -10.72
C TYR A 332 -25.62 -7.29 -9.39
N LEU A 333 -24.31 -7.59 -9.39
CA LEU A 333 -23.53 -7.61 -8.17
C LEU A 333 -23.54 -6.23 -7.47
N ALA A 334 -23.43 -5.14 -8.23
CA ALA A 334 -23.51 -3.79 -7.66
C ALA A 334 -24.86 -3.56 -6.96
N THR A 335 -25.98 -3.95 -7.56
CA THR A 335 -27.31 -3.88 -6.93
C THR A 335 -27.39 -4.77 -5.68
N GLN A 336 -26.84 -5.98 -5.72
CA GLN A 336 -26.86 -6.88 -4.56
C GLN A 336 -26.05 -6.32 -3.39
N ILE A 337 -24.90 -5.69 -3.63
CA ILE A 337 -24.10 -5.01 -2.60
C ILE A 337 -24.91 -3.88 -1.93
N LEU A 338 -25.63 -3.09 -2.74
CA LEU A 338 -26.52 -2.03 -2.26
C LEU A 338 -27.67 -2.56 -1.40
N THR A 339 -28.18 -3.75 -1.71
CA THR A 339 -29.22 -4.41 -0.90
C THR A 339 -28.66 -5.22 0.27
N GLY A 340 -27.36 -5.12 0.56
CA GLY A 340 -26.75 -5.70 1.75
C GLY A 340 -25.91 -6.95 1.53
N LEU A 341 -25.75 -7.45 0.30
CA LEU A 341 -24.90 -8.60 0.03
C LEU A 341 -23.46 -8.33 0.45
N ARG A 342 -22.85 -9.26 1.18
CA ARG A 342 -21.44 -9.24 1.61
C ARG A 342 -20.74 -10.53 1.19
N PRO A 343 -19.40 -10.55 1.12
CA PRO A 343 -18.66 -11.77 0.78
C PRO A 343 -18.99 -12.91 1.75
N LYS A 344 -19.13 -14.13 1.21
CA LYS A 344 -19.31 -15.34 2.01
C LYS A 344 -17.97 -15.73 2.65
N ILE A 345 -17.99 -16.05 3.94
CA ILE A 345 -16.84 -16.58 4.67
C ILE A 345 -17.11 -18.06 4.95
N HIS A 346 -16.41 -18.93 4.20
CA HIS A 346 -16.63 -20.38 4.20
C HIS A 346 -15.74 -21.16 5.19
N CYS A 347 -14.83 -20.48 5.88
CA CYS A 347 -13.97 -21.09 6.88
C CYS A 347 -14.25 -20.55 8.28
N SER A 348 -13.90 -21.36 9.28
CA SER A 348 -13.92 -20.92 10.68
C SER A 348 -12.85 -19.85 10.89
N ILE A 349 -13.29 -18.65 11.27
CA ILE A 349 -12.41 -17.55 11.70
C ILE A 349 -12.79 -17.11 13.11
N PRO A 350 -11.86 -16.57 13.92
CA PRO A 350 -12.16 -16.05 15.24
C PRO A 350 -13.33 -15.06 15.18
N LYS A 351 -14.28 -15.25 16.10
CA LYS A 351 -15.47 -14.40 16.20
C LYS A 351 -15.10 -12.92 16.33
N LEU A 352 -14.04 -12.60 17.07
CA LEU A 352 -13.53 -11.23 17.20
C LEU A 352 -13.14 -10.61 15.86
N LEU A 353 -12.49 -11.36 14.97
CA LEU A 353 -12.13 -10.88 13.63
C LEU A 353 -13.35 -10.75 12.73
N MET A 354 -14.28 -11.71 12.82
CA MET A 354 -15.55 -11.66 12.09
C MET A 354 -16.38 -10.42 12.48
N ASP A 355 -16.48 -10.13 13.76
CA ASP A 355 -17.24 -8.98 14.28
C ASP A 355 -16.64 -7.66 13.79
N VAL A 356 -15.30 -7.54 13.75
CA VAL A 356 -14.62 -6.39 13.16
C VAL A 356 -14.94 -6.25 11.67
N ILE A 357 -14.84 -7.33 10.89
CA ILE A 357 -15.14 -7.31 9.44
C ILE A 357 -16.58 -6.86 9.19
N LYS A 358 -17.55 -7.40 9.95
CA LYS A 358 -18.96 -7.01 9.83
C LYS A 358 -19.20 -5.53 10.14
N ARG A 359 -18.50 -4.97 11.13
CA ARG A 359 -18.55 -3.53 11.43
C ARG A 359 -18.01 -2.69 10.26
N CYS A 360 -16.91 -3.10 9.64
CA CYS A 360 -16.37 -2.44 8.45
C CYS A 360 -17.34 -2.48 7.26
N TRP A 361 -18.10 -3.57 7.12
CA TRP A 361 -19.07 -3.79 6.05
C TRP A 361 -20.42 -3.10 6.22
N ASN A 362 -20.61 -2.28 7.26
CA ASN A 362 -21.88 -1.59 7.47
C ASN A 362 -22.25 -0.73 6.24
N ALA A 363 -23.50 -0.81 5.79
CA ALA A 363 -23.99 0.00 4.68
C ALA A 363 -23.95 1.50 5.01
N ASP A 364 -24.23 1.87 6.26
CA ASP A 364 -24.06 3.23 6.76
C ASP A 364 -22.57 3.53 7.02
N PRO A 365 -21.96 4.49 6.30
CA PRO A 365 -20.55 4.84 6.49
C PRO A 365 -20.23 5.38 7.88
N ASP A 366 -21.17 6.04 8.56
CA ASP A 366 -20.95 6.62 9.89
C ASP A 366 -20.95 5.56 11.01
N SER A 367 -21.56 4.41 10.74
CA SER A 367 -21.56 3.25 11.63
C SER A 367 -20.29 2.39 11.53
N ARG A 368 -19.38 2.69 10.60
CA ARG A 368 -18.11 1.98 10.42
C ARG A 368 -17.06 2.49 11.43
N PRO A 369 -16.15 1.64 11.92
CA PRO A 369 -15.06 2.07 12.79
C PRO A 369 -14.09 3.00 12.03
N THR A 370 -13.35 3.83 12.74
CA THR A 370 -12.23 4.58 12.13
C THR A 370 -10.99 3.69 12.00
N SER A 371 -10.04 4.07 11.14
CA SER A 371 -8.75 3.40 11.04
C SER A 371 -7.99 3.38 12.37
N GLU A 372 -8.13 4.44 13.17
CA GLU A 372 -7.55 4.56 14.50
C GLU A 372 -8.19 3.61 15.49
N GLU A 373 -9.52 3.50 15.47
CA GLU A 373 -10.25 2.53 16.30
C GLU A 373 -9.83 1.09 15.98
N LEU A 374 -9.74 0.75 14.68
CA LEU A 374 -9.26 -0.56 14.23
C LEU A 374 -7.82 -0.83 14.70
N LEU A 375 -6.94 0.16 14.59
CA LEU A 375 -5.56 0.03 15.06
C LEU A 375 -5.50 -0.24 16.57
N ASN A 376 -6.34 0.44 17.35
CA ASN A 376 -6.45 0.24 18.79
C ASN A 376 -6.99 -1.15 19.15
N ILE A 377 -7.98 -1.66 18.42
CA ILE A 377 -8.49 -3.03 18.61
C ILE A 377 -7.38 -4.05 18.37
N PHE A 378 -6.65 -3.96 17.26
CA PHE A 378 -5.58 -4.91 16.96
C PHE A 378 -4.38 -4.78 17.90
N ASN A 379 -4.09 -3.58 18.40
CA ASN A 379 -3.06 -3.36 19.41
C ASN A 379 -3.36 -4.08 20.74
N GLN A 380 -4.62 -4.38 21.06
CA GLN A 380 -4.99 -5.16 22.25
C GLN A 380 -4.68 -6.66 22.12
N TRP A 381 -4.42 -7.14 20.90
CA TRP A 381 -4.18 -8.56 20.65
C TRP A 381 -2.71 -8.90 20.44
N LYS A 382 -1.79 -7.93 20.51
CA LYS A 382 -0.36 -8.14 20.25
C LYS A 382 0.48 -8.11 21.52
N THR A 383 1.64 -8.78 21.48
CA THR A 383 2.66 -8.66 22.53
C THR A 383 3.40 -7.32 22.46
N GLU A 384 3.75 -6.74 23.61
CA GLU A 384 4.51 -5.48 23.68
C GLU A 384 5.94 -5.60 23.13
N GLU A 385 6.57 -6.77 23.27
CA GLU A 385 8.01 -6.95 22.99
C GLU A 385 8.34 -7.03 21.49
N TRP A 386 7.41 -7.50 20.63
CA TRP A 386 7.71 -7.83 19.23
C TRP A 386 6.61 -7.52 18.21
N GLY A 387 5.67 -6.63 18.51
CA GLY A 387 4.83 -5.88 17.56
C GLY A 387 3.87 -6.62 16.61
N TYR A 388 4.08 -7.91 16.33
CA TYR A 388 3.45 -8.67 15.25
C TYR A 388 2.99 -10.08 15.65
N PHE A 389 3.30 -10.52 16.88
CA PHE A 389 2.77 -11.77 17.42
C PHE A 389 1.50 -11.53 18.22
N ILE A 390 0.56 -12.46 18.08
CA ILE A 390 -0.65 -12.49 18.87
C ILE A 390 -0.26 -12.83 20.31
N ASP A 391 -0.69 -12.01 21.27
CA ASP A 391 -0.51 -12.27 22.68
C ASP A 391 -1.28 -13.56 23.05
N LYS A 392 -0.56 -14.52 23.60
CA LYS A 392 -1.10 -15.82 24.05
C LYS A 392 -2.12 -15.68 25.17
N SER A 393 -2.13 -14.55 25.89
CA SER A 393 -3.13 -14.23 26.91
C SER A 393 -4.44 -13.67 26.32
N SER A 394 -4.39 -13.19 25.07
CA SER A 394 -5.51 -12.51 24.43
C SER A 394 -6.68 -13.45 24.16
N GLU A 395 -7.89 -12.87 24.13
CA GLU A 395 -9.10 -13.60 23.77
C GLU A 395 -9.06 -14.08 22.31
N LEU A 396 -8.40 -13.34 21.43
CA LEU A 396 -8.18 -13.74 20.04
C LEU A 396 -7.39 -15.06 19.97
N TYR A 397 -6.30 -15.18 20.75
CA TYR A 397 -5.49 -16.40 20.78
C TYR A 397 -6.31 -17.61 21.23
N LYS A 398 -7.18 -17.45 22.25
CA LYS A 398 -8.04 -18.55 22.72
C LYS A 398 -8.98 -19.05 21.61
N GLN A 399 -9.64 -18.14 20.89
CA GLN A 399 -10.51 -18.50 19.76
C GLN A 399 -9.74 -19.19 18.63
N ILE A 400 -8.51 -18.76 18.36
CA ILE A 400 -7.63 -19.42 17.38
C ILE A 400 -7.31 -20.87 17.80
N GLN A 401 -7.00 -21.09 19.08
CA GLN A 401 -6.72 -22.44 19.59
C GLN A 401 -7.94 -23.36 19.50
N GLU A 402 -9.15 -22.83 19.66
CA GLU A 402 -10.39 -23.60 19.48
C GLU A 402 -10.57 -24.01 18.02
N ILE A 403 -10.46 -23.05 17.10
CA ILE A 403 -10.59 -23.30 15.65
C ILE A 403 -9.57 -24.32 15.15
N ASN A 404 -8.32 -24.24 15.60
CA ASN A 404 -7.27 -25.15 15.17
C ASN A 404 -7.51 -26.62 15.59
N LYS A 405 -8.34 -26.86 16.62
CA LYS A 405 -8.72 -28.22 17.04
C LYS A 405 -9.75 -28.86 16.13
N GLU A 406 -10.56 -28.07 15.42
CA GLU A 406 -11.71 -28.55 14.66
C GLU A 406 -11.35 -29.09 13.26
N SER A 407 -10.06 -29.11 12.89
CA SER A 407 -9.53 -29.62 11.61
C SER A 407 -10.46 -29.35 10.41
N THR A 408 -10.50 -28.09 9.96
CA THR A 408 -11.24 -27.76 8.76
C THR A 408 -10.38 -28.15 7.55
N GLY A 409 -10.84 -29.10 6.73
CA GLY A 409 -10.23 -29.48 5.44
C GLY A 409 -10.33 -28.39 4.36
N TYR A 410 -10.17 -27.15 4.78
CA TYR A 410 -10.37 -25.95 3.99
C TYR A 410 -9.15 -25.71 3.09
N ASP A 411 -9.37 -25.76 1.77
CA ASP A 411 -8.38 -25.35 0.77
C ASP A 411 -8.94 -24.16 -0.03
N PRO A 412 -8.33 -22.96 0.08
CA PRO A 412 -8.77 -21.77 -0.65
C PRO A 412 -8.60 -21.88 -2.18
N LYS A 413 -8.07 -23.00 -2.70
CA LYS A 413 -7.96 -23.24 -4.15
C LYS A 413 -9.15 -23.98 -4.75
N ASN A 414 -10.08 -24.46 -3.93
CA ASN A 414 -11.20 -25.29 -4.40
C ASN A 414 -12.43 -24.49 -4.87
N PHE A 415 -12.31 -23.18 -5.08
CA PHE A 415 -13.41 -22.39 -5.63
C PHE A 415 -13.44 -22.42 -7.16
N VAL A 416 -14.66 -22.35 -7.71
CA VAL A 416 -14.86 -22.18 -9.14
C VAL A 416 -15.09 -20.69 -9.42
N PRO A 417 -14.14 -19.99 -10.06
CA PRO A 417 -14.33 -18.58 -10.39
C PRO A 417 -15.38 -18.42 -11.49
N ASN A 418 -16.21 -17.39 -11.37
CA ASN A 418 -17.03 -16.92 -12.47
C ASN A 418 -16.13 -16.29 -13.55
N PRO A 419 -16.24 -16.65 -14.83
CA PRO A 419 -15.42 -16.06 -15.90
C PRO A 419 -15.60 -14.54 -16.06
N ARG A 420 -16.67 -13.96 -15.49
CA ARG A 420 -16.94 -12.52 -15.46
C ARG A 420 -16.61 -11.87 -14.12
N ALA A 421 -15.88 -12.56 -13.25
CA ALA A 421 -15.30 -11.98 -12.04
C ALA A 421 -13.96 -11.30 -12.38
N PHE A 422 -13.95 -9.97 -12.37
CA PHE A 422 -12.78 -9.15 -12.70
C PHE A 422 -12.21 -8.46 -11.45
N TYR A 423 -10.92 -8.66 -11.19
CA TYR A 423 -10.21 -8.07 -10.04
C TYR A 423 -9.22 -6.97 -10.44
N THR A 424 -9.32 -6.50 -11.69
CA THR A 424 -8.53 -5.38 -12.21
C THR A 424 -9.39 -4.13 -12.25
N SER A 425 -8.80 -3.00 -11.84
CA SER A 425 -9.48 -1.73 -11.81
C SER A 425 -9.94 -1.29 -13.19
N ARG A 426 -11.20 -0.83 -13.29
CA ARG A 426 -11.85 -0.41 -14.53
C ARG A 426 -12.95 0.61 -14.27
N LEU A 427 -13.42 1.24 -15.34
CA LEU A 427 -14.63 2.06 -15.29
C LEU A 427 -15.85 1.19 -14.97
N LEU A 428 -16.60 1.59 -13.95
CA LEU A 428 -17.84 0.98 -13.47
C LEU A 428 -19.01 1.90 -13.82
N SER A 429 -19.59 1.70 -14.99
CA SER A 429 -20.74 2.47 -15.47
C SER A 429 -22.05 1.80 -15.06
N PHE A 430 -22.58 2.16 -13.89
CA PHE A 430 -23.88 1.67 -13.41
C PHE A 430 -24.77 2.85 -13.00
N SER A 431 -26.01 2.88 -13.46
CA SER A 431 -27.01 3.85 -13.00
C SER A 431 -27.77 3.27 -11.80
N ASN A 432 -27.23 3.41 -10.59
CA ASN A 432 -27.87 2.92 -9.37
C ASN A 432 -28.41 4.08 -8.52
N THR A 433 -29.70 4.03 -8.21
CA THR A 433 -30.39 5.03 -7.37
C THR A 433 -30.87 4.46 -6.03
N SER A 434 -30.59 3.19 -5.75
CA SER A 434 -31.03 2.51 -4.53
C SER A 434 -30.23 2.98 -3.32
N ILE A 435 -30.94 3.30 -2.23
CA ILE A 435 -30.30 3.64 -0.94
C ILE A 435 -29.61 2.39 -0.39
N PRO A 436 -28.32 2.45 -0.01
CA PRO A 436 -27.61 1.34 0.61
C PRO A 436 -28.31 0.86 1.89
N ARG A 437 -28.42 -0.46 2.06
CA ARG A 437 -29.00 -1.08 3.27
C ARG A 437 -28.14 -2.25 3.75
N ASN A 438 -28.21 -2.53 5.04
CA ASN A 438 -27.79 -3.81 5.58
C ASN A 438 -28.89 -4.84 5.31
N VAL A 439 -28.54 -6.13 5.23
CA VAL A 439 -29.57 -7.18 5.24
C VAL A 439 -30.25 -7.13 6.60
N ASP A 440 -31.56 -6.88 6.63
CA ASP A 440 -32.35 -7.08 7.85
C ASP A 440 -32.22 -8.55 8.21
N THR A 441 -31.69 -8.86 9.40
CA THR A 441 -31.76 -10.21 9.98
C THR A 441 -33.20 -10.48 10.42
N CYS A 442 -34.14 -10.51 9.47
CA CYS A 442 -35.54 -10.86 9.64
C CYS A 442 -36.08 -11.41 8.31
N VAL A 443 -35.58 -12.57 7.90
CA VAL A 443 -36.44 -13.56 7.23
C VAL A 443 -36.20 -14.83 7.99
N ASP A 444 -37.10 -15.11 8.93
CA ASP A 444 -37.27 -16.46 9.44
C ASP A 444 -37.51 -17.36 8.24
N GLU A 445 -36.63 -18.35 8.02
CA GLU A 445 -36.96 -19.55 7.25
C GLU A 445 -37.98 -20.36 8.05
N SER A 446 -39.18 -19.81 8.19
CA SER A 446 -40.39 -20.52 8.58
C SER A 446 -41.52 -19.89 7.80
N ASP A 447 -41.72 -20.39 6.58
CA ASP A 447 -43.03 -20.59 5.93
C ASP A 447 -42.81 -20.86 4.43
N GLU A 448 -42.17 -21.99 4.12
CA GLU A 448 -42.47 -22.74 2.89
C GLU A 448 -42.76 -24.20 3.29
N ALA A 449 -43.92 -24.37 3.90
CA ALA A 449 -44.66 -25.62 3.89
C ALA A 449 -46.14 -25.27 3.69
N ASP A 450 -46.58 -25.30 2.43
CA ASP A 450 -47.86 -25.88 2.00
C ASP A 450 -47.88 -26.05 0.46
#